data_AF-A0A3A4T1H3-F1
#
_entry.id   AF-A0A3A4T1H3-F1
#
_cell.length_a   1.000
_cell.length_b   1.000
_cell.length_c   1.000
_cell.angle_alpha   90.00
_cell.angle_beta   90.00
_cell.angle_gamma   90.00
#
_symmetry.space_group_name_H-M   'P 1'
#
loop_
_entity.id
_entity.type
_entity.pdbx_description
1 polymer ?
#
loop_
_entity_poly.entity_id
_entity_poly.type
_entity_poly.pdbx_seq_one_letter_code
_entity_poly.pdbx_strand_id
1 'polypeptide(L)' 'NRAVKSRIKGVVKKIALLTPASDAETAAAELNAAKSVIDKASKKGVLHHRTAARKISRLTKRATRLTTA' A
#
# COMPACT_ATOMS: atom_id res chain seq x y z
N ASN A 1 -10.28 -6.03 -15.90
CA ASN A 1 -9.48 -5.68 -14.69
C ASN A 1 -9.33 -4.17 -14.39
N ARG A 2 -10.29 -3.31 -14.73
CA ARG A 2 -10.23 -1.86 -14.39
C ARG A 2 -10.53 -1.59 -12.90
N ALA A 3 -11.52 -2.29 -12.33
CA ALA A 3 -11.94 -2.14 -10.94
C ALA A 3 -10.81 -2.45 -9.94
N VAL A 4 -10.06 -3.54 -10.16
CA VAL A 4 -8.93 -3.93 -9.30
C VAL A 4 -7.80 -2.89 -9.35
N LYS A 5 -7.48 -2.37 -10.55
CA LYS A 5 -6.49 -1.30 -10.70
C LYS A 5 -6.93 -0.01 -10.00
N SER A 6 -8.22 0.34 -10.05
CA SER A 6 -8.77 1.50 -9.33
C SER A 6 -8.70 1.32 -7.81
N ARG A 7 -9.08 0.13 -7.30
CA ARG A 7 -8.99 -0.20 -5.87
C ARG A 7 -7.56 -0.09 -5.34
N ILE A 8 -6.57 -0.55 -6.09
CA ILE A 8 -5.15 -0.41 -5.73
C ILE A 8 -4.73 1.06 -5.68
N LYS A 9 -5.17 1.88 -6.63
CA LYS A 9 -4.88 3.33 -6.60
C LYS A 9 -5.53 4.01 -5.39
N GLY A 10 -6.75 3.63 -5.02
CA GLY A 10 -7.44 4.15 -3.85
C GLY A 10 -6.70 3.81 -2.55
N VAL A 11 -6.32 2.54 -2.37
CA VAL A 11 -5.58 2.10 -1.17
C VAL A 11 -4.21 2.78 -1.06
N VAL A 12 -3.49 2.95 -2.17
CA VAL A 12 -2.21 3.67 -2.19
C VAL A 12 -2.40 5.16 -1.85
N LYS A 13 -3.50 5.78 -2.27
CA LYS A 13 -3.81 7.17 -1.92
C LYS A 13 -4.11 7.34 -0.44
N LYS A 14 -4.83 6.41 0.19
CA LYS A 14 -5.10 6.45 1.64
C LYS A 14 -3.81 6.50 2.46
N ILE A 15 -2.90 5.57 2.20
CA ILE A 15 -1.58 5.55 2.86
C ILE A 15 -0.73 6.80 2.56
N ALA A 16 -0.88 7.40 1.39
CA ALA A 16 -0.16 8.62 1.04
C ALA A 16 -0.75 9.90 1.69
N LEU A 17 -2.01 9.85 2.12
CA LEU A 17 -2.68 10.94 2.84
C LEU A 17 -2.44 10.88 4.35
N LEU A 18 -1.99 9.74 4.89
CA LEU A 18 -1.54 9.67 6.28
C LEU A 18 -0.29 10.56 6.46
N THR A 19 -0.43 11.61 7.26
CA THR A 19 0.62 12.54 7.69
C THR A 19 1.32 12.03 8.96
N PRO A 20 2.55 12.49 9.27
CA PRO A 20 3.40 11.90 10.32
C PRO A 20 2.91 12.13 11.76
N ALA A 21 1.87 12.95 11.97
CA ALA A 21 1.61 13.54 13.27
C ALA A 21 0.74 12.73 14.24
N SER A 22 0.05 11.64 13.85
CA SER A 22 -1.00 11.11 14.77
C SER A 22 -1.35 9.62 14.72
N ASP A 23 -0.61 8.75 14.01
CA ASP A 23 -1.28 7.54 13.52
C ASP A 23 -0.38 6.32 13.25
N ALA A 24 0.43 5.93 14.24
CA ALA A 24 1.29 4.74 14.13
C ALA A 24 0.50 3.42 13.99
N GLU A 25 -0.64 3.29 14.67
CA GLU A 25 -1.46 2.07 14.65
C GLU A 25 -2.31 1.95 13.37
N THR A 26 -2.89 3.06 12.94
CA THR A 26 -3.68 3.13 11.69
C THR A 26 -2.79 2.92 10.47
N ALA A 27 -1.55 3.39 10.49
CA ALA A 27 -0.56 3.10 9.45
C ALA A 27 -0.24 1.60 9.32
N ALA A 28 -0.13 0.87 10.44
CA ALA A 28 0.12 -0.57 10.44
C ALA A 28 -1.08 -1.37 9.88
N ALA A 29 -2.30 -0.99 10.29
CA ALA A 29 -3.53 -1.60 9.78
C ALA A 29 -3.71 -1.34 8.27
N GLU A 30 -3.49 -0.11 7.81
CA GLU A 30 -3.59 0.24 6.40
C GLU A 30 -2.51 -0.44 5.55
N LEU A 31 -1.28 -0.56 6.06
CA LEU A 31 -0.21 -1.30 5.38
C LEU A 31 -0.57 -2.77 5.19
N ASN A 32 -1.15 -3.42 6.20
CA ASN A 32 -1.56 -4.82 6.12
C ASN A 32 -2.71 -5.00 5.11
N ALA A 33 -3.69 -4.09 5.11
CA ALA A 33 -4.75 -4.08 4.11
C ALA A 33 -4.20 -3.89 2.68
N ALA A 34 -3.23 -2.98 2.51
CA ALA A 34 -2.60 -2.73 1.22
C ALA A 34 -1.80 -3.91 0.69
N LYS A 35 -1.01 -4.56 1.55
CA LYS A 35 -0.28 -5.81 1.21
C LYS A 35 -1.25 -6.87 0.71
N SER A 36 -2.33 -7.13 1.46
CA SER A 36 -3.34 -8.14 1.11
C SER A 36 -4.01 -7.86 -0.25
N VAL A 37 -4.35 -6.60 -0.53
CA VAL A 37 -4.97 -6.22 -1.82
C VAL A 37 -3.98 -6.35 -2.98
N ILE A 38 -2.72 -5.96 -2.77
CA ILE A 38 -1.66 -6.05 -3.79
C ILE A 38 -1.33 -7.52 -4.10
N ASP A 39 -1.24 -8.38 -3.10
CA ASP A 39 -0.94 -9.80 -3.28
C ASP A 39 -2.10 -10.54 -3.97
N LYS A 40 -3.35 -10.25 -3.59
CA LYS A 40 -4.53 -10.78 -4.30
C LYS A 40 -4.57 -10.32 -5.75
N ALA A 41 -4.15 -9.10 -6.04
CA ALA A 41 -4.06 -8.59 -7.41
C ALA A 41 -2.93 -9.26 -8.21
N SER A 42 -1.82 -9.61 -7.56
CA SER A 42 -0.73 -10.39 -8.17
C SER A 42 -1.16 -11.82 -8.48
N LYS A 43 -1.84 -12.50 -7.53
CA LYS A 43 -2.34 -13.87 -7.71
C LYS A 43 -3.39 -13.97 -8.83
N LYS A 44 -4.21 -12.94 -9.01
CA LYS A 44 -5.18 -12.85 -10.12
C LYS A 44 -4.57 -12.45 -11.48
N GLY A 45 -3.25 -12.30 -11.58
CA GLY A 45 -2.56 -11.90 -12.81
C GLY A 45 -2.82 -10.45 -13.25
N VAL A 46 -3.43 -9.63 -12.40
CA VAL A 46 -3.74 -8.21 -12.72
C VAL A 46 -2.48 -7.35 -12.71
N LEU A 47 -1.50 -7.74 -11.89
CA LEU A 47 -0.19 -7.13 -11.78
C LEU A 47 0.88 -8.22 -11.84
N HIS A 48 2.01 -7.89 -12.47
CA HIS A 48 3.20 -8.72 -12.41
C HIS A 48 3.77 -8.71 -10.98
N HIS A 49 4.28 -9.84 -10.51
CA HIS A 49 4.80 -10.01 -9.14
C HIS A 49 5.86 -8.95 -8.78
N ARG A 50 6.72 -8.57 -9.73
CA ARG A 50 7.70 -7.48 -9.54
C ARG A 50 7.04 -6.11 -9.32
N THR A 51 5.92 -5.82 -9.97
CA THR A 51 5.19 -4.57 -9.80
C THR A 51 4.49 -4.51 -8.46
N ALA A 52 3.95 -5.64 -7.99
CA ALA A 52 3.41 -5.79 -6.65
C ALA A 52 4.49 -5.55 -5.58
N ALA A 53 5.63 -6.23 -5.68
CA ALA A 53 6.76 -6.07 -4.77
C ALA A 53 7.29 -4.62 -4.72
N ARG A 54 7.44 -3.95 -5.88
CA ARG A 54 7.85 -2.53 -5.95
C ARG A 54 6.88 -1.61 -5.22
N LYS A 55 5.57 -1.87 -5.31
CA LYS A 55 4.54 -1.09 -4.60
C LYS A 55 4.63 -1.28 -3.09
N ILE A 56 4.77 -2.51 -2.63
CA ILE A 56 4.91 -2.83 -1.19
C ILE A 56 6.16 -2.12 -0.62
N SER A 57 7.31 -2.28 -1.28
CA SER A 57 8.56 -1.65 -0.83
C SER A 57 8.47 -0.12 -0.76
N ARG A 58 7.85 0.52 -1.75
CA ARG A 58 7.64 1.99 -1.73
C ARG A 58 6.72 2.45 -0.61
N LEU A 59 5.67 1.69 -0.30
CA LEU A 59 4.76 2.02 0.81
C LEU A 59 5.45 1.86 2.16
N THR A 60 6.21 0.78 2.36
CA THR A 60 6.98 0.55 3.59
C THR A 60 8.01 1.64 3.80
N LYS A 61 8.79 2.02 2.77
CA LYS A 61 9.76 3.12 2.87
C LYS A 61 9.12 4.47 3.24
N ARG A 62 7.90 4.74 2.76
CA ARG A 62 7.14 5.94 3.12
C ARG A 62 6.72 5.90 4.59
N ALA A 63 6.17 4.78 5.05
CA ALA A 63 5.78 4.62 6.44
C ALA A 63 6.98 4.77 7.40
N THR A 64 8.11 4.11 7.11
CA THR A 64 9.33 4.25 7.92
C THR A 64 9.85 5.68 7.94
N ARG A 65 9.77 6.41 6.82
CA ARG A 65 10.18 7.82 6.79
C ARG A 65 9.29 8.71 7.66
N LEU A 66 7.99 8.44 7.74
CA LEU A 66 7.05 9.21 8.56
C LEU A 66 7.28 9.00 10.06
N THR A 67 7.81 7.83 10.47
CA THR A 67 8.05 7.48 11.87
C THR A 67 9.39 7.96 12.44
N THR A 68 10.36 8.35 11.59
CA THR A 68 11.73 8.69 12.03
C THR A 68 11.94 10.21 12.14
N ALA A 69 11.09 10.91 12.89
CA ALA A 69 11.33 12.30 13.28
C ALA A 69 11.11 12.46 14.79
#